data_AF-A0A844D6J2-F1
#
_entry.id   AF-A0A844D6J2-F1
#
_cell.length_a   1.000
_cell.length_b   1.000
_cell.length_c   1.000
_cell.angle_alpha   90.00
_cell.angle_beta   90.00
_cell.angle_gamma   90.00
#
_symmetry.space_group_name_H-M   'P 1'
#
loop_
_entity.id
_entity.type
_entity.pdbx_description
1 polymer ?
#
loop_
_entity_poly.entity_id
_entity_poly.type
_entity_poly.pdbx_seq_one_letter_code
_entity_poly.pdbx_strand_id
1 'polypeptide(L)'
;MTILFDNHQYAKRLQEAGMSAALADIQAETTGEFMNELGALNIKLDKYAVDTTAKIDQVEFKLDAKIDKVDIRLNGRIDQVEARLETKIAESRAELIRWVVGVGILQSSLLSALLLKMMPG
;
A
#
# COMPACT_ATOMS: atom_id res chain seq x y z
N MET A 1 -17.56 29.16 3.12
CA MET A 1 -18.50 30.26 2.85
C MET A 1 -18.35 31.27 3.98
N THR A 2 -17.84 32.46 3.71
CA THR A 2 -17.60 33.47 4.77
C THR A 2 -18.84 34.32 4.92
N ILE A 3 -19.46 34.29 6.11
CA ILE A 3 -20.56 35.19 6.44
C ILE A 3 -19.92 36.55 6.73
N LEU A 4 -20.19 37.55 5.89
CA LEU A 4 -19.77 38.93 6.12
C LEU A 4 -20.64 39.55 7.22
N PHE A 5 -20.02 39.94 8.32
CA PHE A 5 -20.70 40.62 9.42
C PHE A 5 -20.68 42.14 9.17
N ASP A 6 -21.86 42.77 9.15
CA ASP A 6 -22.03 44.21 8.94
C ASP A 6 -22.18 44.94 10.27
N ASN A 7 -21.08 45.54 10.74
CA ASN A 7 -21.02 46.29 11.99
C ASN A 7 -22.02 47.45 12.02
N HIS A 8 -22.21 48.17 10.91
CA HIS A 8 -23.09 49.34 10.86
C HIS A 8 -24.56 48.93 10.95
N GLN A 9 -24.96 47.90 10.21
CA GLN A 9 -26.33 47.38 10.28
C GLN A 9 -26.64 46.82 11.67
N TYR A 10 -25.67 46.14 12.31
CA TYR A 10 -25.83 45.60 13.65
C TYR A 10 -25.92 46.70 14.71
N ALA A 11 -25.04 47.71 14.67
CA ALA A 11 -25.10 48.88 15.55
C ALA A 11 -26.44 49.63 15.42
N LYS A 12 -26.94 49.81 14.19
CA LYS A 12 -28.25 50.45 13.96
C LYS A 12 -29.40 49.71 14.64
N ARG A 13 -29.44 48.37 14.52
CA ARG A 13 -30.46 47.54 15.17
C ARG A 13 -30.40 47.63 16.70
N LEU A 14 -29.18 47.72 17.24
CA LEU A 14 -28.95 47.89 18.66
C LEU A 14 -29.45 49.26 19.17
N GLN A 15 -29.25 50.32 18.41
CA GLN A 15 -29.81 51.64 18.70
C GLN A 15 -31.33 51.65 18.61
N GLU A 16 -31.90 51.01 17.58
CA GLU A 16 -33.36 50.84 17.43
C GLU A 16 -33.98 50.05 18.59
N ALA A 17 -33.22 49.15 19.23
CA ALA A 17 -33.62 48.42 20.43
C ALA A 17 -33.50 49.23 21.74
N GLY A 18 -33.10 50.51 21.67
CA GLY A 18 -33.02 51.42 22.80
C GLY A 18 -31.64 51.48 23.48
N MET A 19 -30.61 50.87 22.89
CA MET A 19 -29.24 50.99 23.40
C MET A 19 -28.61 52.32 22.96
N SER A 20 -27.75 52.93 23.79
CA SER A 20 -27.11 54.19 23.43
C SER A 20 -26.18 54.02 22.22
N ALA A 21 -26.02 55.07 21.40
CA ALA A 21 -25.20 55.01 20.20
C ALA A 21 -23.76 54.54 20.50
N ALA A 22 -23.13 55.10 21.54
CA ALA A 22 -21.78 54.72 21.94
C ALA A 22 -21.67 53.24 22.34
N LEU A 23 -22.65 52.70 23.07
CA LEU A 23 -22.62 51.29 23.48
C LEU A 23 -22.93 50.36 22.29
N ALA A 24 -23.82 50.77 21.39
CA ALA A 24 -24.13 50.02 20.17
C ALA A 24 -22.94 49.91 19.22
N ASP A 25 -22.17 50.99 19.06
CA ASP A 25 -20.97 50.99 18.23
C ASP A 25 -19.87 50.09 18.83
N ILE A 26 -19.59 50.21 20.14
CA ILE A 26 -18.61 49.36 20.84
C ILE A 26 -19.00 47.88 20.76
N GLN A 27 -20.29 47.56 20.97
CA GLN A 27 -20.79 46.19 20.88
C GLN A 27 -20.67 45.66 19.45
N ALA A 28 -20.94 46.49 18.44
CA ALA A 28 -20.85 46.08 17.05
C ALA A 28 -19.40 45.84 16.60
N GLU A 29 -18.48 46.70 17.02
CA GLU A 29 -17.05 46.54 16.77
C GLU A 29 -16.52 45.24 17.38
N THR A 30 -16.72 45.04 18.68
CA THR A 30 -16.27 43.82 19.38
C THR A 30 -16.89 42.54 18.82
N THR A 31 -18.17 42.58 18.43
CA THR A 31 -18.82 41.44 17.76
C THR A 31 -18.23 41.20 16.38
N GLY A 32 -17.93 42.26 15.62
CA GLY A 32 -17.28 42.16 14.32
C GLY A 32 -15.87 41.59 14.38
N GLU A 33 -15.07 42.01 15.35
CA GLU A 33 -13.75 41.43 15.62
C GLU A 33 -13.83 39.93 15.91
N PHE A 34 -14.75 39.52 16.78
CA PHE A 34 -14.99 38.11 17.09
C PHE A 34 -15.42 37.31 15.85
N MET A 35 -16.32 37.86 15.02
CA MET A 35 -16.75 37.21 13.77
C MET A 35 -15.61 37.07 12.77
N ASN A 36 -14.72 38.05 12.68
CA ASN A 36 -13.51 37.98 11.85
C ASN A 36 -12.55 36.89 12.34
N GLU A 37 -12.36 36.76 13.65
CA GLU A 37 -11.53 35.71 14.24
C GLU A 37 -12.13 34.31 13.99
N LEU A 38 -13.45 34.16 14.13
CA LEU A 38 -14.16 32.92 13.76
C LEU A 38 -14.00 32.60 12.28
N GLY A 39 -14.09 33.59 11.39
CA GLY A 39 -13.84 33.43 9.96
C GLY A 39 -12.43 32.95 9.68
N ALA A 40 -11.43 33.53 10.34
CA ALA A 40 -10.04 33.11 10.22
C ALA A 40 -9.80 31.68 10.73
N LEU A 41 -10.45 31.28 11.83
CA LEU A 41 -10.41 29.92 12.34
C LEU A 41 -11.06 28.93 11.37
N ASN A 42 -12.19 29.28 10.75
CA ASN A 42 -12.83 28.43 9.75
C ASN A 42 -11.91 28.20 8.55
N ILE A 43 -11.24 29.25 8.05
CA ILE A 43 -10.26 29.12 6.96
C ILE A 43 -9.10 28.21 7.37
N LYS A 44 -8.59 28.32 8.59
CA LYS A 44 -7.54 27.42 9.10
C LYS A 44 -8.04 25.98 9.19
N LEU A 45 -9.28 25.75 9.64
CA LEU A 45 -9.88 24.43 9.71
C LEU A 45 -10.03 23.81 8.32
N ASP A 46 -10.53 24.56 7.35
CA ASP A 46 -10.64 24.12 5.95
C ASP A 46 -9.27 23.76 5.40
N LYS A 47 -8.24 24.57 5.69
CA LYS A 47 -6.86 24.27 5.32
C LYS A 47 -6.35 22.98 5.96
N TYR A 48 -6.60 22.78 7.26
CA TYR A 48 -6.22 21.54 7.94
C TYR A 48 -6.93 20.31 7.36
N ALA A 49 -8.21 20.45 6.98
CA ALA A 49 -8.95 19.38 6.32
C ALA A 49 -8.31 19.02 4.98
N VAL A 50 -8.03 20.01 4.12
CA VAL A 50 -7.35 19.80 2.83
C VAL A 50 -5.95 19.18 3.01
N ASP A 51 -5.13 19.73 3.92
CA ASP A 51 -3.79 19.23 4.18
C ASP A 51 -3.81 17.79 4.73
N THR A 52 -4.81 17.45 5.53
CA THR A 52 -4.98 16.09 6.08
C THR A 52 -5.38 15.11 5.00
N THR A 53 -6.35 15.45 4.15
CA THR A 53 -6.74 14.63 3.00
C THR A 53 -5.55 14.38 2.08
N ALA A 54 -4.79 15.42 1.74
CA ALA A 54 -3.60 15.28 0.89
C ALA A 54 -2.53 14.36 1.51
N LYS A 55 -2.35 14.38 2.83
CA LYS A 55 -1.45 13.45 3.54
C LYS A 55 -1.96 12.01 3.52
N ILE A 56 -3.27 11.81 3.64
CA ILE A 56 -3.90 10.49 3.53
C ILE A 56 -3.66 9.92 2.14
N ASP A 57 -3.98 10.68 1.09
CA ASP A 57 -3.76 10.27 -0.31
C ASP A 57 -2.29 9.91 -0.57
N GLN A 58 -1.35 10.68 -0.01
CA GLN A 58 0.08 10.39 -0.13
C GLN A 58 0.47 9.08 0.58
N VAL A 59 -0.13 8.78 1.72
CA VAL A 59 0.11 7.53 2.46
C VAL A 59 -0.47 6.34 1.69
N GLU A 60 -1.69 6.45 1.17
CA GLU A 60 -2.33 5.42 0.33
C GLU A 60 -1.46 5.10 -0.88
N PHE A 61 -1.04 6.11 -1.64
CA PHE A 61 -0.15 5.91 -2.79
C PHE A 61 1.17 5.21 -2.43
N LYS A 62 1.78 5.56 -1.29
CA LYS A 62 3.02 4.91 -0.82
C LYS A 62 2.79 3.46 -0.42
N LEU A 63 1.63 3.15 0.16
CA LEU A 63 1.27 1.79 0.56
C LEU A 63 1.01 0.92 -0.67
N ASP A 64 0.25 1.41 -1.65
CA ASP A 64 0.01 0.69 -2.91
C ASP A 64 1.32 0.38 -3.62
N ALA A 65 2.20 1.38 -3.78
CA ALA A 65 3.51 1.17 -4.40
C ALA A 65 4.40 0.18 -3.62
N LYS A 66 4.21 0.06 -2.29
CA LYS A 66 4.93 -0.92 -1.47
C LYS A 66 4.34 -2.32 -1.63
N ILE A 67 3.02 -2.43 -1.76
CA ILE A 67 2.32 -3.69 -2.03
C ILE A 67 2.76 -4.23 -3.39
N ASP A 68 2.74 -3.41 -4.45
CA ASP A 68 3.19 -3.80 -5.79
C ASP A 68 4.63 -4.33 -5.78
N LYS A 69 5.53 -3.64 -5.06
CA LYS A 69 6.93 -4.08 -4.92
C LYS A 69 7.07 -5.40 -4.18
N VAL A 70 6.20 -5.67 -3.19
CA VAL A 70 6.17 -6.95 -2.48
C VAL A 70 5.64 -8.04 -3.40
N ASP A 71 4.58 -7.78 -4.16
CA ASP A 71 3.99 -8.73 -5.09
C ASP A 71 4.98 -9.16 -6.17
N ILE A 72 5.62 -8.19 -6.85
CA ILE A 72 6.67 -8.44 -7.84
C ILE A 72 7.81 -9.29 -7.25
N ARG A 73 8.24 -8.97 -6.02
CA ARG A 73 9.31 -9.70 -5.34
C ARG A 73 8.91 -11.13 -5.00
N LEU A 74 7.69 -11.36 -4.54
CA LEU A 74 7.21 -12.69 -4.19
C LEU A 74 7.03 -13.55 -5.43
N ASN A 75 6.43 -13.01 -6.49
CA ASN A 75 6.30 -13.70 -7.77
C ASN A 75 7.69 -14.10 -8.32
N GLY A 76 8.66 -13.18 -8.37
CA GLY A 76 10.01 -13.52 -8.81
C GLY A 76 10.74 -14.55 -7.92
N ARG A 77 10.43 -14.61 -6.62
CA ARG A 77 10.96 -15.66 -5.73
C ARG A 77 10.29 -17.01 -5.98
N ILE A 78 9.00 -17.03 -6.31
CA ILE A 78 8.27 -18.24 -6.69
C ILE A 78 8.87 -18.79 -7.97
N ASP A 79 9.01 -17.97 -9.02
CA ASP A 79 9.61 -18.37 -10.30
C ASP A 79 11.02 -18.96 -10.10
N GLN A 80 11.83 -18.34 -9.24
CA GLN A 80 13.17 -18.84 -8.94
C GLN A 80 13.15 -20.19 -8.21
N VAL A 81 12.18 -20.40 -7.32
CA VAL A 81 12.02 -21.68 -6.61
C VAL A 81 11.55 -22.75 -7.58
N GLU A 82 10.57 -22.46 -8.44
CA GLU A 82 10.08 -23.36 -9.48
C GLU A 82 11.22 -23.81 -10.42
N ALA A 83 11.99 -22.87 -10.97
CA ALA A 83 13.12 -23.18 -11.83
C ALA A 83 14.19 -24.05 -11.12
N ARG A 84 14.47 -23.77 -9.84
CA ARG A 84 15.40 -24.60 -9.05
C ARG A 84 14.87 -26.02 -8.82
N LEU A 85 13.56 -26.17 -8.60
CA LEU A 85 12.93 -27.46 -8.42
C LEU A 85 12.93 -28.26 -9.72
N GLU A 86 12.60 -27.64 -10.86
CA GLU A 86 12.67 -28.26 -12.18
C GLU A 86 14.08 -28.81 -12.47
N THR A 87 15.12 -28.00 -12.24
CA THR A 87 16.51 -28.43 -12.41
C THR A 87 16.85 -29.62 -11.53
N LYS A 88 16.52 -29.57 -10.23
CA LYS A 88 16.78 -30.68 -9.31
C LYS A 88 16.04 -31.96 -9.69
N ILE A 89 14.81 -31.84 -10.19
CA ILE A 89 14.04 -32.98 -10.68
C ILE A 89 14.70 -33.56 -11.94
N ALA A 90 15.16 -32.73 -12.87
CA ALA A 90 15.85 -33.17 -14.07
C ALA A 90 17.17 -33.88 -13.74
N GLU A 91 17.97 -33.32 -12.82
CA GLU A 91 19.20 -33.94 -12.31
C GLU A 91 18.91 -35.29 -11.65
N SER A 92 17.92 -35.36 -10.77
CA SER A 92 17.51 -36.60 -10.10
C SER A 92 17.05 -37.67 -11.10
N ARG A 93 16.29 -37.27 -12.13
CA ARG A 93 15.88 -38.18 -13.22
C ARG A 93 17.08 -38.71 -13.99
N ALA A 94 18.05 -37.85 -14.32
CA ALA A 94 19.26 -38.24 -15.04
C ALA A 94 20.13 -39.20 -14.20
N GLU A 95 20.28 -38.95 -12.91
CA GLU A 95 20.99 -39.85 -11.99
C GLU A 95 20.32 -41.22 -11.88
N LEU A 96 18.99 -41.24 -11.78
CA LEU A 96 18.23 -42.49 -11.76
C LEU A 96 18.39 -43.27 -13.06
N ILE A 97 18.30 -42.61 -14.22
CA ILE A 97 18.53 -43.25 -15.53
C ILE A 97 19.93 -43.85 -15.58
N ARG A 98 20.96 -43.09 -15.15
CA ARG A 98 22.35 -43.58 -15.13
C ARG A 98 22.51 -44.82 -14.26
N TRP A 99 21.90 -44.84 -13.08
CA TRP A 99 21.90 -46.00 -12.19
C TRP A 99 21.19 -47.21 -12.81
N VAL A 100 19.99 -47.02 -13.35
CA VAL A 100 19.21 -48.10 -13.98
C VAL A 100 19.97 -48.71 -15.16
N VAL A 101 20.55 -47.88 -16.03
CA VAL A 101 21.37 -48.35 -17.16
C VAL A 101 22.60 -49.10 -16.66
N GLY A 102 23.31 -48.57 -15.66
CA GLY A 102 24.49 -49.22 -15.08
C GLY A 102 24.18 -50.60 -14.50
N VAL A 103 23.11 -50.72 -13.72
CA VAL A 103 22.66 -52.01 -13.16
C VAL A 103 22.23 -52.97 -14.27
N GLY A 104 21.49 -52.49 -15.28
CA GLY A 104 21.04 -53.32 -16.40
C GLY A 104 22.20 -53.92 -17.21
N ILE A 105 23.26 -53.15 -17.46
CA ILE A 105 24.47 -53.63 -18.16
C ILE A 105 25.19 -54.69 -17.32
N LEU A 106 25.35 -54.45 -16.01
CA LEU A 106 26.01 -55.39 -15.09
C LEU A 106 25.24 -56.72 -15.01
N GLN A 107 23.92 -56.67 -14.84
CA GLN A 107 23.07 -57.87 -14.77
C GLN A 107 23.08 -58.65 -16.08
N SER A 108 23.02 -57.97 -17.23
CA SER A 108 23.07 -58.62 -18.54
C SER A 108 24.41 -59.33 -18.78
N SER A 109 25.51 -58.70 -18.36
CA SER A 109 26.85 -59.29 -18.41
C SER A 109 26.95 -60.54 -17.52
N LEU A 110 26.39 -60.48 -16.31
CA LEU A 110 26.37 -61.60 -15.37
C LEU A 110 25.55 -62.80 -15.91
N LEU A 111 24.36 -62.55 -16.44
CA LEU A 111 23.53 -63.58 -17.06
C LEU A 111 24.23 -64.24 -18.25
N SER A 112 24.87 -63.44 -19.10
CA SER A 112 25.65 -63.93 -20.26
C SER A 112 26.80 -64.84 -19.81
N ALA A 113 27.54 -64.45 -18.77
CA ALA A 113 28.63 -65.26 -18.21
C ALA A 113 28.13 -66.58 -17.60
N LEU A 114 26.99 -66.56 -16.90
CA LEU A 114 26.39 -67.77 -16.34
C LEU A 114 25.92 -68.74 -17.43
N LEU A 115 25.28 -68.23 -18.49
CA LEU A 115 24.88 -69.03 -19.65
C LEU A 115 26.09 -69.70 -20.32
N LEU A 116 27.18 -68.96 -20.53
CA LEU A 116 28.43 -69.50 -21.08
C LEU A 116 28.99 -70.63 -20.21
N LYS A 117 28.96 -70.49 -18.88
CA LYS A 117 29.44 -71.52 -17.95
C LYS A 117 28.57 -72.79 -17.96
N MET A 118 27.29 -72.68 -18.30
CA MET A 118 26.33 -73.80 -18.31
C MET A 118 26.23 -74.52 -19.66
N MET A 119 26.88 -74.02 -20.72
CA MET A 119 26.95 -74.75 -21.98
C MET A 119 27.84 -76.00 -21.81
N PRO A 120 27.36 -77.21 -22.13
CA PRO A 120 28.21 -78.38 -22.18
C PRO A 120 29.25 -78.19 -23.29
N GLY A 121 30.51 -78.48 -22.98
CA GLY A 121 31.60 -78.56 -23.97
C GLY A 121 31.48 -79.81 -24.84
#